data_AF-A0A5C7J316-F1
#
_entry.id   AF-A0A5C7J316-F1
#
_cell.length_a   1.000
_cell.length_b   1.000
_cell.length_c   1.000
_cell.angle_alpha   90.00
_cell.angle_beta   90.00
_cell.angle_gamma   90.00
#
_symmetry.space_group_name_H-M   'P 1'
#
loop_
_entity.id
_entity.type
_entity.pdbx_description
1 polymer ?
#
loop_
_entity_poly.entity_id
_entity_poly.type
_entity_poly.pdbx_seq_one_letter_code
_entity_poly.pdbx_strand_id
1 'polypeptide(L)'
;MKVTVVPAQVTTVEDRIAGNLGFSQLLLLATPIFAGGLLFMLLPPPMHNAPYKIVAISILTFMCWSSAIRIKGKILLFWLAIILRYNLRPGYYVFNKNSEASREQYRELLIKEPTADKVKATAKQIVPSRLELADKVRTLNLINNPAAKVHFETDKKGKLYVRITEVKEQS
;
A
#
# COMPACT_ATOMS: atom_id res chain seq x y z
N MET A 1 -56.32 -7.80 2.33
CA MET A 1 -55.59 -7.92 3.62
C MET A 1 -55.64 -6.57 4.31
N LYS A 2 -56.21 -6.48 5.53
CA LYS A 2 -56.15 -5.26 6.33
C LYS A 2 -54.77 -5.18 6.96
N VAL A 3 -53.96 -4.20 6.55
CA VAL A 3 -52.64 -3.98 7.13
C VAL A 3 -52.83 -3.10 8.35
N THR A 4 -52.71 -3.67 9.54
CA THR A 4 -52.66 -2.89 10.79
C THR A 4 -51.30 -2.22 10.89
N VAL A 5 -51.27 -0.91 10.69
CA VAL A 5 -50.08 -0.09 10.92
C VAL A 5 -49.92 0.03 12.44
N VAL A 6 -48.92 -0.66 12.98
CA VAL A 6 -48.51 -0.49 14.37
C VAL A 6 -47.95 0.93 14.50
N PRO A 7 -48.43 1.76 15.44
CA PRO A 7 -47.87 3.11 15.61
C PRO A 7 -46.39 2.99 15.92
N ALA A 8 -45.59 3.82 15.25
CA ALA A 8 -44.14 3.88 15.50
C ALA A 8 -43.89 4.08 16.99
N GLN A 9 -42.95 3.31 17.54
CA GLN A 9 -42.55 3.43 18.95
C GLN A 9 -42.13 4.87 19.22
N VAL A 10 -42.83 5.53 20.14
CA VAL A 10 -42.47 6.87 20.62
C VAL A 10 -41.27 6.69 21.53
N THR A 11 -40.07 6.68 20.94
CA THR A 11 -38.83 6.78 21.73
C THR A 11 -38.81 8.16 22.37
N THR A 12 -38.62 8.22 23.69
CA THR A 12 -38.46 9.50 24.37
C THR A 12 -37.22 10.22 23.85
N VAL A 13 -37.14 11.53 24.09
CA VAL A 13 -35.99 12.33 23.68
C VAL A 13 -34.69 11.79 24.32
N GLU A 14 -34.79 11.21 25.50
CA GLU A 14 -33.69 10.59 26.26
C GLU A 14 -33.12 9.36 25.55
N ASP A 15 -33.98 8.44 25.11
CA ASP A 15 -33.58 7.25 24.33
C ASP A 15 -32.90 7.64 23.02
N ARG A 16 -33.36 8.73 22.39
CA ARG A 16 -32.75 9.25 21.17
C ARG A 16 -31.35 9.85 21.42
N ILE A 17 -31.11 10.45 22.58
CA ILE A 17 -29.80 10.99 22.96
C ILE A 17 -28.85 9.85 23.31
N ALA A 18 -29.30 8.88 24.13
CA ALA A 18 -28.52 7.71 24.51
C ALA A 18 -28.15 6.84 23.28
N GLY A 19 -29.07 6.68 22.34
CA GLY A 19 -28.86 5.95 21.08
C GLY A 19 -28.01 6.69 20.03
N ASN A 20 -27.69 7.98 20.23
CA ASN A 20 -26.88 8.76 19.30
C ASN A 20 -25.36 8.69 19.58
N LEU A 21 -24.96 8.05 20.68
CA LEU A 21 -23.55 7.77 20.97
C LEU A 21 -23.08 6.59 20.12
N GLY A 22 -22.23 6.87 19.14
CA GLY A 22 -21.64 5.82 18.31
C GLY A 22 -20.66 4.95 19.11
N PHE A 23 -20.53 3.66 18.75
CA PHE A 23 -19.58 2.75 19.39
C PHE A 23 -18.15 3.30 19.45
N SER A 24 -17.68 3.93 18.37
CA SER A 24 -16.35 4.57 18.34
C SER A 24 -16.22 5.74 19.30
N GLN A 25 -17.30 6.48 19.59
CA GLN A 25 -17.27 7.54 20.60
C GLN A 25 -17.19 6.92 22.00
N LEU A 26 -17.98 5.88 22.27
CA LEU A 26 -17.94 5.18 23.56
C LEU A 26 -16.55 4.59 23.84
N LEU A 27 -15.93 3.98 22.82
CA LEU A 27 -14.56 3.46 22.92
C LEU A 27 -13.53 4.59 23.15
N LEU A 28 -13.69 5.72 22.47
CA LEU A 28 -12.84 6.90 22.67
C LEU A 28 -13.01 7.45 24.09
N LEU A 29 -14.24 7.62 24.58
CA LEU A 29 -14.53 8.09 25.93
C LEU A 29 -14.00 7.13 27.02
N ALA A 30 -13.92 5.84 26.75
CA ALA A 30 -13.35 4.84 27.65
C ALA A 30 -11.80 4.84 27.65
N THR A 31 -11.16 5.34 26.58
CA THR A 31 -9.70 5.28 26.40
C THR A 31 -8.91 5.92 27.55
N PRO A 32 -9.26 7.09 28.11
CA PRO A 32 -8.51 7.71 29.20
C PRO A 32 -8.53 6.89 30.49
N ILE A 33 -9.56 6.09 30.72
CA ILE A 33 -9.66 5.23 31.91
C ILE A 33 -8.59 4.14 31.83
N PHE A 34 -8.53 3.42 30.70
CA PHE A 34 -7.55 2.36 30.49
C PHE A 34 -6.13 2.91 30.30
N ALA A 35 -5.97 3.90 29.42
CA ALA A 35 -4.67 4.50 29.14
C ALA A 35 -4.12 5.27 30.34
N GLY A 36 -4.97 5.99 31.09
CA GLY A 36 -4.60 6.68 32.31
C GLY A 36 -4.21 5.72 33.43
N GLY A 37 -4.93 4.60 33.59
CA GLY A 37 -4.56 3.53 34.52
C GLY A 37 -3.21 2.89 34.19
N LEU A 38 -2.98 2.58 32.90
CA LEU A 38 -1.68 2.08 32.43
C LEU A 38 -0.57 3.10 32.68
N LEU A 39 -0.81 4.37 32.38
CA LEU A 39 0.16 5.46 32.56
C LEU A 39 0.47 5.67 34.06
N PHE A 40 -0.53 5.56 34.94
CA PHE A 40 -0.33 5.61 36.39
C PHE A 40 0.56 4.48 36.91
N MET A 41 0.37 3.26 36.38
CA MET A 41 1.14 2.07 36.74
C MET A 41 2.58 2.12 36.20
N LEU A 42 2.79 2.58 34.96
CA LEU A 42 4.10 2.56 34.30
C LEU A 42 5.00 3.73 34.68
N LEU A 43 4.45 4.92 34.92
CA LEU A 43 5.29 6.09 35.20
C LEU A 43 5.93 6.02 36.60
N PRO A 44 7.23 6.32 36.73
CA PRO A 44 7.92 6.32 38.03
C PRO A 44 7.59 7.58 38.86
N PRO A 45 7.21 7.49 40.14
CA PRO A 45 7.21 6.31 40.99
C PRO A 45 5.95 5.46 40.76
N PRO A 46 6.07 4.16 40.46
CA PRO A 46 4.92 3.32 40.11
C PRO A 46 3.92 3.27 41.27
N MET A 47 2.63 3.33 40.96
CA MET A 47 1.51 3.31 41.92
C MET A 47 1.51 4.39 43.00
N HIS A 48 2.38 5.40 42.90
CA HIS A 48 2.35 6.57 43.77
C HIS A 48 1.63 7.74 43.10
N ASN A 49 0.89 8.50 43.91
CA ASN A 49 0.19 9.71 43.50
C ASN A 49 1.18 10.86 43.36
N ALA A 50 1.62 11.13 42.14
CA ALA A 50 2.45 12.29 41.81
C ALA A 50 1.64 13.29 40.98
N PRO A 51 1.73 14.61 41.27
CA PRO A 51 0.89 15.62 40.65
C PRO A 51 1.08 15.70 39.14
N TYR A 52 2.31 15.53 38.66
CA TYR A 52 2.63 15.56 37.24
C TYR A 52 1.90 14.45 36.44
N LYS A 53 1.68 13.27 37.03
CA LYS A 53 0.92 12.18 36.39
C LYS A 53 -0.56 12.54 36.27
N ILE A 54 -1.13 13.12 37.33
CA ILE A 54 -2.54 13.54 37.33
C ILE A 54 -2.77 14.62 36.26
N VAL A 55 -1.84 15.57 36.14
CA VAL A 55 -1.88 16.58 35.07
C VAL A 55 -1.79 15.92 33.69
N ALA A 56 -0.88 14.97 33.48
CA ALA A 56 -0.76 14.25 32.21
C ALA A 56 -2.04 13.46 31.84
N ILE A 57 -2.62 12.72 32.80
CA ILE A 57 -3.86 11.96 32.61
C ILE A 57 -5.04 12.90 32.35
N SER A 58 -5.09 14.05 33.03
CA SER A 58 -6.12 15.07 32.83
C SER A 58 -6.07 15.62 31.41
N ILE A 59 -4.89 16.03 30.94
CA ILE A 59 -4.69 16.51 29.56
C ILE A 59 -5.11 15.45 28.53
N LEU A 60 -4.71 14.19 28.74
CA LEU A 60 -5.09 13.07 27.88
C LEU A 60 -6.62 12.90 27.84
N THR A 61 -7.28 13.01 29.00
CA THR A 61 -8.74 12.90 29.13
C THR A 61 -9.43 14.01 28.36
N PHE A 62 -8.98 15.26 28.52
CA PHE A 62 -9.53 16.40 27.79
C PHE A 62 -9.36 16.27 26.28
N MET A 63 -8.18 15.85 25.81
CA MET A 63 -7.93 15.59 24.39
C MET A 63 -8.87 14.51 23.82
N CYS A 64 -9.14 13.47 24.61
CA CYS A 64 -10.01 12.37 24.20
C CYS A 64 -11.48 12.82 24.14
N TRP A 65 -11.93 13.57 25.14
CA TRP A 65 -13.27 14.16 25.18
C TRP A 65 -13.52 15.16 24.05
N SER A 66 -12.59 16.09 23.80
CA SER A 66 -12.73 17.05 22.69
C SER A 66 -12.78 16.33 21.35
N SER A 67 -12.00 15.26 21.19
CA SER A 67 -11.97 14.46 19.96
C SER A 67 -13.22 13.60 19.74
N ALA A 68 -13.98 13.31 20.79
CA ALA A 68 -15.24 12.56 20.72
C ALA A 68 -16.41 13.38 20.18
N ILE A 69 -16.27 14.71 20.10
CA ILE A 69 -17.30 15.60 19.58
C ILE A 69 -17.60 15.25 18.12
N ARG A 70 -18.88 15.09 17.80
CA ARG A 70 -19.36 14.77 16.46
C ARG A 70 -19.87 16.04 15.79
N ILE A 71 -19.19 16.48 14.73
CA ILE A 71 -19.62 17.62 13.91
C ILE A 71 -20.20 17.07 12.61
N LYS A 72 -21.44 17.46 12.27
CA LYS A 72 -22.15 17.05 11.05
C LYS A 72 -22.11 15.53 10.77
N GLY A 73 -22.25 14.72 11.82
CA GLY A 73 -22.28 13.26 11.70
C GLY A 73 -20.92 12.57 11.61
N LYS A 74 -19.79 13.30 11.67
CA LYS A 74 -18.44 12.71 11.72
C LYS A 74 -17.71 13.07 13.01
N ILE A 75 -16.95 12.12 13.55
CA ILE A 75 -16.16 12.33 14.78
C ILE A 75 -14.94 13.20 14.46
N LEU A 76 -14.61 14.16 15.33
CA LEU A 76 -13.47 15.06 15.16
C LEU A 76 -12.14 14.30 14.97
N LEU A 77 -11.96 13.19 15.70
CA LEU A 77 -10.79 12.32 15.58
C LEU A 77 -10.54 11.85 14.13
N PHE A 78 -11.60 11.54 13.36
CA PHE A 78 -11.44 11.13 11.97
C PHE A 78 -10.90 12.26 11.10
N TRP A 79 -11.34 13.50 11.34
CA TRP A 79 -10.81 14.67 10.64
C TRP A 79 -9.33 14.89 10.98
N LEU A 80 -8.97 14.78 12.25
CA LEU A 80 -7.57 14.88 12.69
C LEU A 80 -6.69 13.81 12.01
N ALA A 81 -7.16 12.56 11.95
CA ALA A 81 -6.45 11.47 11.30
C ALA A 81 -6.24 11.70 9.79
N ILE A 82 -7.24 12.28 9.10
CA ILE A 82 -7.13 12.63 7.69
C ILE A 82 -6.07 13.72 7.49
N ILE A 83 -6.11 14.79 8.29
CA ILE A 83 -5.14 15.89 8.22
C ILE A 83 -3.72 15.38 8.51
N LEU A 84 -3.57 14.53 9.51
CA LEU A 84 -2.27 13.94 9.87
C LEU A 84 -1.73 13.07 8.73
N ARG A 85 -2.55 12.18 8.17
CA ARG A 85 -2.15 11.36 7.00
C ARG A 85 -1.81 12.19 5.79
N TYR A 86 -2.53 13.28 5.56
CA TYR A 86 -2.25 14.21 4.49
C TYR A 86 -0.90 14.91 4.68
N ASN A 87 -0.58 15.33 5.91
CA ASN A 87 0.70 16.00 6.22
C ASN A 87 1.89 15.01 6.21
N LEU A 88 1.68 13.78 6.68
CA LEU A 88 2.69 12.72 6.62
C LEU A 88 2.92 12.17 5.21
N ARG A 89 2.12 12.58 4.22
CA ARG A 89 2.27 12.11 2.85
C ARG A 89 3.62 12.59 2.30
N PRO A 90 4.52 11.68 1.87
CA PRO A 90 5.77 12.09 1.26
C PRO A 90 5.49 12.88 -0.03
N GLY A 91 5.90 14.15 -0.04
CA GLY A 91 5.73 15.04 -1.19
C GLY A 91 6.68 14.72 -2.36
N TYR A 92 7.83 14.10 -2.05
CA TYR A 92 8.84 13.75 -3.03
C TYR A 92 8.96 12.23 -3.15
N TYR A 93 8.67 11.73 -4.34
CA TYR A 93 8.86 10.33 -4.67
C TYR A 93 10.24 10.17 -5.32
N VAL A 94 11.25 9.81 -4.53
CA VAL A 94 12.58 9.51 -5.07
C VAL A 94 12.53 8.12 -5.70
N PHE A 95 12.34 8.08 -7.01
CA PHE A 95 12.35 6.82 -7.76
C PHE A 95 13.80 6.32 -7.89
N ASN A 96 14.19 5.40 -7.01
CA ASN A 96 15.47 4.71 -7.09
C ASN A 96 15.30 3.38 -7.85
N LYS A 97 15.89 3.28 -9.04
CA LYS A 97 15.85 2.06 -9.88
C LYS A 97 16.49 0.84 -9.22
N ASN A 98 17.35 1.05 -8.22
CA ASN A 98 18.01 0.01 -7.45
C ASN A 98 17.25 -0.35 -6.16
N SER A 99 16.09 0.26 -5.90
CA SER A 99 15.25 -0.09 -4.76
C SER A 99 14.34 -1.27 -5.11
N GLU A 100 14.33 -2.28 -4.24
CA GLU A 100 13.41 -3.43 -4.34
C GLU A 100 12.06 -3.18 -3.67
N ALA A 101 11.86 -2.04 -2.98
CA ALA A 101 10.71 -1.78 -2.12
C ALA A 101 9.34 -1.77 -2.84
N SER A 102 9.32 -1.64 -4.16
CA SER A 102 8.10 -1.67 -4.99
C SER A 102 8.14 -2.74 -6.06
N ARG A 103 9.12 -3.66 -6.00
CA ARG A 103 9.13 -4.85 -6.85
C ARG A 103 8.27 -5.91 -6.20
N GLU A 104 7.39 -6.52 -6.98
CA GLU A 104 6.72 -7.75 -6.60
C GLU A 104 7.79 -8.80 -6.34
N GLN A 105 8.12 -9.04 -5.07
CA GLN A 105 8.95 -10.15 -4.66
C GLN A 105 8.08 -11.39 -4.80
N TYR A 106 8.06 -11.98 -5.98
CA TYR A 106 7.52 -13.31 -6.18
C TYR A 106 8.28 -14.22 -5.21
N ARG A 107 7.59 -14.68 -4.17
CA ARG A 107 8.09 -15.78 -3.35
C ARG A 107 8.38 -16.88 -4.33
N GLU A 108 9.66 -17.22 -4.50
CA GLU A 108 10.05 -18.44 -5.20
C GLU A 108 9.30 -19.55 -4.48
N LEU A 109 8.16 -19.94 -5.04
CA LEU A 109 7.49 -21.16 -4.65
C LEU A 109 8.58 -22.19 -4.88
N LEU A 110 9.09 -22.77 -3.81
CA LEU A 110 9.84 -24.01 -3.87
C LEU A 110 8.88 -25.02 -4.48
N ILE A 111 8.81 -25.02 -5.81
CA ILE A 111 8.19 -26.07 -6.59
C ILE A 111 9.05 -27.27 -6.23
N LYS A 112 8.57 -28.03 -5.26
CA LYS A 112 9.12 -29.32 -4.94
C LYS A 112 8.79 -30.18 -6.14
N GLU A 113 9.70 -30.19 -7.11
CA GLU A 113 9.60 -31.04 -8.29
C GLU A 113 9.37 -32.46 -7.80
N PRO A 114 8.31 -33.16 -8.26
CA PRO A 114 8.14 -34.54 -7.94
C PRO A 114 9.33 -35.29 -8.53
N THR A 115 10.04 -36.01 -7.67
CA THR A 115 11.04 -37.01 -8.04
C THR A 115 10.50 -37.91 -9.14
N ALA A 116 10.95 -37.69 -10.37
CA ALA A 116 10.83 -38.62 -11.47
C ALA A 116 12.02 -38.38 -12.41
N ASP A 117 12.96 -39.32 -12.31
CA ASP A 117 13.92 -39.76 -13.29
C ASP A 117 14.76 -38.74 -14.07
N LYS A 118 16.05 -38.99 -13.99
CA LYS A 118 17.13 -38.32 -14.73
C LYS A 118 16.86 -38.37 -16.24
N VAL A 119 16.19 -37.36 -16.76
CA VAL A 119 16.41 -36.93 -18.14
C VAL A 119 17.18 -35.62 -18.04
N LYS A 120 18.48 -35.69 -18.32
CA LYS A 120 19.32 -34.51 -18.56
C LYS A 120 18.78 -33.80 -19.80
N ALA A 121 17.75 -32.98 -19.64
CA ALA A 121 17.47 -31.92 -20.57
C ALA A 121 18.55 -30.87 -20.34
N THR A 122 19.59 -30.91 -21.18
CA THR A 122 20.60 -29.86 -21.25
C THR A 122 19.91 -28.56 -21.63
N ALA A 123 19.45 -27.81 -20.64
CA ALA A 123 19.04 -26.43 -20.83
C ALA A 123 20.28 -25.69 -21.37
N LYS A 124 20.27 -25.36 -22.66
CA LYS A 124 21.28 -24.48 -23.24
C LYS A 124 21.21 -23.17 -22.47
N GLN A 125 22.20 -22.93 -21.61
CA GLN A 125 22.43 -21.62 -21.02
C GLN A 125 22.56 -20.63 -22.19
N ILE A 126 21.64 -19.67 -22.25
CA ILE A 126 21.77 -18.54 -23.16
C ILE A 126 22.81 -17.63 -22.53
N VAL A 127 24.08 -17.94 -22.77
CA VAL A 127 25.19 -17.05 -22.47
C VAL A 127 24.96 -15.81 -23.33
N PRO A 128 24.94 -14.59 -22.76
CA PRO A 128 24.97 -13.39 -23.59
C PRO A 128 26.29 -13.42 -24.36
N SER A 129 26.23 -13.79 -25.64
CA SER A 129 27.40 -13.76 -26.51
C SER A 129 27.87 -12.32 -26.55
N ARG A 130 29.04 -12.05 -25.97
CA ARG A 130 29.76 -10.81 -26.26
C ARG A 130 30.15 -10.91 -27.72
N LEU A 131 29.38 -10.29 -28.61
CA LEU A 131 29.76 -10.17 -30.01
C LEU A 131 31.16 -9.54 -30.07
N GLU A 132 32.05 -10.23 -30.77
CA GLU A 132 33.39 -9.75 -31.04
C GLU A 132 33.32 -8.44 -31.85
N LEU A 133 34.36 -7.61 -31.80
CA LEU A 133 34.34 -6.27 -32.40
C LEU A 133 33.98 -6.32 -33.90
N ALA A 134 34.47 -7.34 -34.61
CA ALA A 134 34.17 -7.56 -36.02
C ALA A 134 32.67 -7.85 -36.27
N ASP A 135 32.03 -8.65 -35.42
CA ASP A 135 30.60 -8.97 -35.53
C ASP A 135 29.72 -7.75 -35.24
N LYS A 136 30.16 -6.87 -34.32
CA LYS A 136 29.49 -5.60 -34.09
C LYS A 136 29.52 -4.69 -35.31
N VAL A 137 30.66 -4.61 -36.00
CA VAL A 137 30.78 -3.81 -37.22
C VAL A 137 29.91 -4.39 -38.33
N ARG A 138 29.88 -5.72 -38.49
CA ARG A 138 29.05 -6.38 -39.50
C ARG A 138 27.55 -6.18 -39.25
N THR A 139 27.11 -6.27 -38.00
CA THR A 139 25.71 -6.02 -37.61
C THR A 139 25.32 -4.55 -37.75
N LEU A 140 26.20 -3.61 -37.39
CA LEU A 140 25.99 -2.18 -37.65
C LEU A 140 25.89 -1.87 -39.14
N ASN A 141 26.75 -2.46 -39.96
CA ASN A 141 26.67 -2.30 -41.41
C ASN A 141 25.37 -2.88 -41.98
N LEU A 142 24.87 -4.00 -41.43
CA LEU A 142 23.59 -4.58 -41.83
C LEU A 142 22.40 -3.67 -41.43
N ILE A 143 22.43 -3.10 -40.22
CA ILE A 143 21.40 -2.18 -39.72
C ILE A 143 21.40 -0.87 -40.52
N ASN A 144 22.58 -0.37 -40.88
CA ASN A 144 22.73 0.89 -41.61
C ASN A 144 22.56 0.72 -43.13
N ASN A 145 22.53 -0.51 -43.66
CA ASN A 145 22.35 -0.75 -45.08
C ASN A 145 20.85 -0.72 -45.45
N PRO A 146 20.38 0.28 -46.22
CA PRO A 146 18.97 0.40 -46.59
C PRO A 146 18.48 -0.75 -47.49
N ALA A 147 19.39 -1.51 -48.12
CA ALA A 147 19.05 -2.69 -48.92
C ALA A 147 18.70 -3.92 -48.06
N ALA A 148 19.04 -3.93 -46.76
CA ALA A 148 18.84 -5.08 -45.88
C ALA A 148 17.39 -5.28 -45.39
N LYS A 149 16.45 -4.37 -45.74
CA LYS A 149 15.01 -4.43 -45.37
C LYS A 149 14.74 -4.77 -43.90
N VAL A 150 15.57 -4.26 -43.00
CA VAL A 150 15.37 -4.35 -41.55
C VAL A 150 14.71 -3.06 -41.07
N HIS A 151 13.51 -3.16 -40.50
CA HIS A 151 12.76 -2.01 -40.01
C HIS A 151 12.56 -2.09 -38.50
N PHE A 152 12.91 -1.00 -37.82
CA PHE A 152 12.71 -0.81 -36.38
C PHE A 152 11.66 0.28 -36.17
N GLU A 153 10.51 -0.06 -35.60
CA GLU A 153 9.45 0.88 -35.26
C GLU A 153 9.23 0.89 -33.74
N THR A 154 9.18 2.07 -33.14
CA THR A 154 8.88 2.25 -31.72
C THR A 154 7.52 2.89 -31.53
N ASP A 155 6.67 2.28 -30.71
CA ASP A 155 5.35 2.83 -30.36
C ASP A 155 5.47 3.90 -29.25
N LYS A 156 4.48 4.79 -29.14
CA LYS A 156 4.37 5.85 -28.12
C LYS A 156 4.42 5.32 -26.68
N LYS A 157 4.17 4.02 -26.49
CA LYS A 157 4.27 3.30 -25.21
C LYS A 157 5.64 2.65 -24.97
N GLY A 158 6.63 2.91 -25.82
CA GLY A 158 8.00 2.39 -25.68
C GLY A 158 8.19 0.92 -26.10
N LYS A 159 7.26 0.35 -26.87
CA LYS A 159 7.39 -1.00 -27.42
C LYS A 159 8.20 -0.96 -28.72
N LEU A 160 9.18 -1.86 -28.87
CA LEU A 160 9.99 -1.99 -30.07
C LEU A 160 9.44 -3.12 -30.96
N TYR A 161 9.08 -2.78 -32.19
CA TYR A 161 8.68 -3.70 -33.23
C TYR A 161 9.83 -3.84 -34.23
N VAL A 162 10.27 -5.07 -34.47
CA VAL A 162 11.35 -5.39 -35.41
C VAL A 162 10.77 -6.24 -36.54
N ARG A 163 10.92 -5.79 -37.78
CA ARG A 163 10.55 -6.54 -38.99
C ARG A 163 11.82 -6.85 -39.79
N ILE A 164 12.11 -8.12 -39.98
CA ILE A 164 13.22 -8.61 -40.80
C ILE A 164 12.59 -9.32 -42.00
N THR A 165 12.88 -8.85 -43.22
CA THR A 165 12.43 -9.53 -44.45
C THR A 165 13.60 -10.24 -45.07
N GLU A 166 13.53 -11.57 -45.18
CA GLU A 166 14.59 -12.36 -45.80
C GLU A 166 14.68 -12.02 -47.30
N VAL A 167 15.87 -11.63 -47.75
CA VAL A 167 16.15 -11.39 -49.16
C VAL A 167 16.57 -12.74 -49.76
N LYS A 168 15.71 -13.32 -50.61
CA LYS A 168 16.10 -14.49 -51.41
C LYS A 168 17.16 -14.08 -52.41
N GLU A 169 18.34 -14.70 -52.31
CA GLU A 169 19.41 -14.59 -53.28
C GLU A 169 18.91 -15.25 -54.58
N GLN A 170 18.72 -14.47 -55.64
CA GLN A 170 18.47 -15.01 -56.98
C GLN A 170 19.83 -15.48 -57.54
N SER A 171 19.97 -16.80 -57.73
CA SER A 171 21.06 -17.40 -58.51
C SER A 171 20.86 -17.16 -60.00
#